data_AF-A0A0F7U456-F1
#
_entry.id   AF-A0A0F7U456-F1
#
_cell.length_a   1.000
_cell.length_b   1.000
_cell.length_c   1.000
_cell.angle_alpha   90.00
_cell.angle_beta   90.00
_cell.angle_gamma   90.00
#
_symmetry.space_group_name_H-M   'P 1'
#
loop_
_entity.id
_entity.type
_entity.pdbx_description
1 polymer ?
#
loop_
_entity_poly.entity_id
_entity_poly.type
_entity_poly.pdbx_seq_one_letter_code
_entity_poly.pdbx_strand_id
1 'polypeptide(L)'
;MTTSGPTFCTLAEVVDWAHSTSQSLQCAYLVNDKRLCTAKFGQKEAQNVQLLFESNLSILTARSGRYTQASSQFPVLQIIAARLVCERHGSHVSRVALQWLDEFNVIRSLIIRTLEKYYGYENDDTRTEEESEEKDKKDEPFSNESDGEYFEAQEQICTSEYANEGISTPPSQSPSHIGALRRTFTFDEDRVAKDVTWHVKQPIREKAIASGYVYIISPSNLPGKFKIGHTKDYPELNRLKQHRCYGDYNVIKTEYTPYAFRVEQLLLAEFSNKHFTLEDACSKHGVRHKELLEIDEDSLIESLEKWVKFAKSPSYDKKSGELLDKAKTRLPPPASEGYLKCGKQRRRLVASPGSKKSTPKKEADQDGGITPQLTPNFNKSPTPTIKSISVNEVELDSDGLASDFDDLQLSPSRNRRRVR
;
A
#
# COMPACT_ATOMS: atom_id res chain seq x y z
N MET A 1 15.91 -26.00 35.03
CA MET A 1 16.62 -25.46 33.86
C MET A 1 15.61 -24.68 33.05
N THR A 2 15.65 -23.34 33.12
CA THR A 2 14.86 -22.47 32.25
C THR A 2 15.40 -22.61 30.85
N THR A 3 14.66 -23.30 29.98
CA THR A 3 14.97 -23.31 28.54
C THR A 3 14.81 -21.87 28.06
N SER A 4 15.92 -21.18 27.77
CA SER A 4 15.88 -19.88 27.12
C SER A 4 15.08 -20.05 25.82
N GLY A 5 14.15 -19.13 25.58
CA GLY A 5 13.40 -19.11 24.33
C GLY A 5 14.35 -18.93 23.14
N PRO A 6 13.91 -19.23 21.91
CA PRO A 6 14.70 -18.94 20.73
C PRO A 6 15.05 -17.45 20.68
N THR A 7 16.30 -17.14 20.37
CA THR A 7 16.81 -15.78 20.19
C THR A 7 17.06 -15.49 18.72
N PHE A 8 17.01 -14.20 18.37
CA PHE A 8 17.14 -13.74 16.99
C PHE A 8 18.12 -12.57 16.94
N CYS A 9 18.75 -12.36 15.77
CA CYS A 9 19.53 -11.16 15.51
C CYS A 9 18.68 -9.91 15.69
N THR A 10 19.33 -8.84 16.13
CA THR A 10 18.67 -7.55 16.29
C THR A 10 18.33 -6.95 14.94
N LEU A 11 17.30 -6.10 14.91
CA LEU A 11 16.89 -5.38 13.70
C LEU A 11 18.00 -4.45 13.21
N ALA A 12 18.79 -3.85 14.11
CA ALA A 12 19.94 -3.02 13.76
C ALA A 12 21.00 -3.82 12.99
N GLU A 13 21.40 -4.99 13.50
CA GLU A 13 22.33 -5.89 12.81
C GLU A 13 21.79 -6.32 11.44
N VAL A 14 20.48 -6.59 11.35
CA VAL A 14 19.82 -6.96 10.09
C VAL A 14 19.87 -5.83 9.07
N VAL A 15 19.65 -4.59 9.50
CA VAL A 15 19.77 -3.42 8.63
C VAL A 15 21.20 -3.30 8.11
N ASP A 16 22.21 -3.33 8.98
CA ASP A 16 23.60 -3.23 8.54
C ASP A 16 24.00 -4.38 7.62
N TRP A 17 23.56 -5.60 7.94
CA TRP A 17 23.86 -6.77 7.14
C TRP A 17 23.22 -6.73 5.76
N ALA A 18 21.96 -6.28 5.68
CA ALA A 18 21.27 -6.13 4.41
C ALA A 18 21.98 -5.14 3.48
N HIS A 19 22.68 -4.13 4.01
CA HIS A 19 23.36 -3.10 3.21
C HIS A 19 24.88 -3.28 3.12
N SER A 20 25.43 -4.32 3.76
CA SER A 20 26.84 -4.67 3.65
C SER A 20 27.12 -5.34 2.30
N THR A 21 28.01 -4.74 1.50
CA THR A 21 28.43 -5.28 0.18
C THR A 21 29.23 -6.57 0.27
N SER A 22 29.68 -6.95 1.47
CA SER A 22 30.72 -7.97 1.66
C SER A 22 30.21 -9.28 2.25
N GLN A 23 28.93 -9.37 2.62
CA GLN A 23 28.42 -10.51 3.39
C GLN A 23 27.24 -11.20 2.69
N SER A 24 27.33 -12.54 2.57
CA SER A 24 26.17 -13.35 2.23
C SER A 24 25.15 -13.28 3.37
N LEU A 25 23.90 -12.90 3.09
CA LEU A 25 22.81 -12.98 4.06
C LEU A 25 22.68 -14.42 4.58
N GLN A 26 22.42 -14.56 5.88
CA GLN A 26 22.16 -15.82 6.58
C GLN A 26 20.83 -15.70 7.34
N CYS A 27 20.35 -16.81 7.86
CA CYS A 27 19.13 -16.84 8.64
C CYS A 27 19.31 -16.11 9.99
N ALA A 28 18.40 -15.18 10.30
CA ALA A 28 18.41 -14.33 11.50
C ALA A 28 18.19 -15.08 12.84
N TYR A 29 18.00 -16.39 12.79
CA TYR A 29 17.87 -17.25 13.97
C TYR A 29 19.22 -17.50 14.63
N LEU A 30 19.29 -17.36 15.96
CA LEU A 30 20.49 -17.67 16.76
C LEU A 30 20.38 -19.06 17.40
N VAL A 31 21.35 -19.92 17.09
CA VAL A 31 21.54 -21.23 17.69
C VAL A 31 22.27 -21.06 19.03
N ASN A 32 21.63 -21.51 20.11
CA ASN A 32 22.16 -21.43 21.48
C ASN A 32 22.55 -20.01 21.90
N ASP A 33 21.79 -19.01 21.45
CA ASP A 33 21.96 -17.59 21.80
C ASP A 33 23.33 -16.99 21.45
N LYS A 34 24.09 -17.65 20.55
CA LYS A 34 25.49 -17.29 20.28
C LYS A 34 25.89 -17.30 18.82
N ARG A 35 25.28 -18.15 18.00
CA ARG A 35 25.73 -18.35 16.61
C ARG A 35 24.57 -18.23 15.64
N LEU A 36 24.75 -17.46 14.58
CA LEU A 36 23.81 -17.41 13.46
C LEU A 36 23.59 -18.80 12.87
N CYS A 37 22.35 -19.06 12.47
CA CYS A 37 22.02 -20.22 11.66
C CYS A 37 22.88 -20.22 10.39
N THR A 38 23.44 -21.38 10.04
CA THR A 38 24.35 -21.53 8.89
C THR A 38 23.66 -21.48 7.54
N ALA A 39 22.32 -21.42 7.50
CA ALA A 39 21.56 -21.29 6.26
C ALA A 39 21.86 -19.92 5.63
N LYS A 40 22.40 -19.95 4.40
CA LYS A 40 22.70 -18.75 3.60
C LYS A 40 21.59 -18.50 2.59
N PHE A 41 21.32 -17.23 2.33
CA PHE A 41 20.45 -16.79 1.26
C PHE A 41 21.26 -16.39 0.03
N GLY A 42 20.69 -16.59 -1.16
CA GLY A 42 21.34 -16.18 -2.41
C GLY A 42 21.35 -14.66 -2.57
N GLN A 43 22.23 -14.15 -3.43
CA GLN A 43 22.38 -12.71 -3.72
C GLN A 43 21.06 -12.05 -4.13
N LYS A 44 20.23 -12.75 -4.90
CA LYS A 44 18.90 -12.26 -5.29
C LYS A 44 17.99 -11.99 -4.08
N GLU A 45 18.06 -12.84 -3.05
CA GLU A 45 17.26 -12.64 -1.85
C GLU A 45 17.79 -11.48 -1.02
N ALA A 46 19.12 -11.26 -1.03
CA ALA A 46 19.71 -10.07 -0.43
C ALA A 46 19.26 -8.78 -1.09
N GLN A 47 19.28 -8.74 -2.42
CA GLN A 47 18.71 -7.63 -3.18
C GLN A 47 17.22 -7.42 -2.89
N ASN A 48 16.44 -8.51 -2.76
CA ASN A 48 15.02 -8.40 -2.41
C ASN A 48 14.83 -7.79 -1.01
N VAL A 49 15.67 -8.15 -0.03
CA VAL A 49 15.60 -7.60 1.33
C VAL A 49 16.00 -6.11 1.33
N GLN A 50 17.04 -5.73 0.60
CA GLN A 50 17.40 -4.32 0.39
C GLN A 50 16.22 -3.53 -0.20
N LEU A 51 15.66 -4.02 -1.32
CA LEU A 51 14.50 -3.39 -1.97
C LEU A 51 13.28 -3.31 -1.04
N LEU A 52 13.11 -4.25 -0.11
CA LEU A 52 12.05 -4.17 0.90
C LEU A 52 12.29 -3.04 1.89
N PHE A 53 13.53 -2.84 2.36
CA PHE A 53 13.86 -1.68 3.21
C PHE A 53 13.66 -0.37 2.44
N GLU A 54 14.17 -0.26 1.22
CA GLU A 54 14.05 0.92 0.38
C GLU A 54 12.58 1.28 0.08
N SER A 55 11.82 0.32 -0.44
CA SER A 55 10.40 0.54 -0.83
C SER A 55 9.48 0.82 0.35
N ASN A 56 9.89 0.44 1.57
CA ASN A 56 9.12 0.69 2.79
C ASN A 56 9.79 1.72 3.70
N LEU A 57 10.82 2.44 3.23
CA LEU A 57 11.56 3.42 4.03
C LEU A 57 10.59 4.45 4.64
N SER A 58 9.70 5.02 3.83
CA SER A 58 8.68 5.96 4.31
C SER A 58 7.72 5.37 5.37
N ILE A 59 7.47 4.05 5.36
CA ILE A 59 6.68 3.39 6.42
C ILE A 59 7.52 3.28 7.69
N LEU A 60 8.77 2.83 7.57
CA LEU A 60 9.66 2.67 8.71
C LEU A 60 9.99 4.02 9.36
N THR A 61 10.18 5.08 8.58
CA THR A 61 10.55 6.41 9.09
C THR A 61 9.36 7.27 9.53
N ALA A 62 8.12 6.92 9.15
CA ALA A 62 6.92 7.72 9.46
C ALA A 62 6.81 8.09 10.95
N ARG A 63 6.68 9.39 11.23
CA ARG A 63 6.47 9.92 12.59
C ARG A 63 5.21 9.31 13.21
N SER A 64 5.39 8.68 14.37
CA SER A 64 4.30 8.22 15.24
C SER A 64 4.85 7.92 16.63
N GLY A 65 3.96 7.76 17.61
CA GLY A 65 4.31 7.20 18.92
C GLY A 65 4.68 5.72 18.84
N ARG A 66 4.56 5.01 19.98
CA ARG A 66 4.88 3.58 20.07
C ARG A 66 4.13 2.76 19.02
N TYR A 67 4.88 1.98 18.25
CA TYR A 67 4.34 1.03 17.28
C TYR A 67 3.80 -0.21 17.98
N THR A 68 2.68 -0.70 17.48
CA THR A 68 2.05 -1.94 17.93
C THR A 68 1.91 -2.89 16.75
N GLN A 69 1.41 -4.10 16.99
CA GLN A 69 1.11 -5.04 15.91
C GLN A 69 0.05 -4.50 14.93
N ALA A 70 -0.73 -3.50 15.32
CA ALA A 70 -1.70 -2.83 14.45
C ALA A 70 -1.09 -1.72 13.59
N SER A 71 0.15 -1.31 13.88
CA SER A 71 0.85 -0.25 13.14
C SER A 71 1.30 -0.75 11.76
N SER A 72 1.39 0.17 10.79
CA SER A 72 1.79 -0.15 9.40
C SER A 72 3.19 -0.75 9.27
N GLN A 73 4.06 -0.54 10.25
CA GLN A 73 5.44 -1.01 10.32
C GLN A 73 5.49 -2.52 10.60
N PHE A 74 4.56 -3.04 11.40
CA PHE A 74 4.59 -4.44 11.79
C PHE A 74 4.44 -5.41 10.60
N PRO A 75 3.52 -5.20 9.64
CA PRO A 75 3.49 -5.98 8.41
C PRO A 75 4.80 -5.93 7.61
N VAL A 76 5.50 -4.79 7.58
CA VAL A 76 6.79 -4.66 6.91
C VAL A 76 7.82 -5.55 7.61
N LEU A 77 7.91 -5.49 8.95
CA LEU A 77 8.80 -6.34 9.75
C LEU A 77 8.46 -7.83 9.60
N GLN A 78 7.18 -8.20 9.49
CA GLN A 78 6.76 -9.58 9.22
C GLN A 78 7.26 -10.08 7.86
N ILE A 79 7.19 -9.23 6.82
CA ILE A 79 7.68 -9.59 5.49
C ILE A 79 9.21 -9.74 5.51
N ILE A 80 9.93 -8.83 6.15
CA ILE A 80 11.40 -8.92 6.29
C ILE A 80 11.78 -10.19 7.08
N ALA A 81 11.07 -10.49 8.18
CA ALA A 81 11.33 -11.69 8.98
C ALA A 81 11.06 -12.97 8.16
N ALA A 82 9.99 -13.02 7.38
CA ALA A 82 9.69 -14.15 6.51
C ALA A 82 10.76 -14.41 5.44
N ARG A 83 11.53 -13.38 5.07
CA ARG A 83 12.63 -13.46 4.10
C ARG A 83 13.96 -13.82 4.73
N LEU A 84 14.18 -13.40 5.96
CA LEU A 84 15.44 -13.59 6.69
C LEU A 84 15.43 -14.78 7.63
N VAL A 85 14.33 -15.52 7.73
CA VAL A 85 14.23 -16.76 8.51
C VAL A 85 14.10 -17.93 7.54
N CYS A 86 15.05 -18.86 7.59
CA CYS A 86 15.04 -20.01 6.69
C CYS A 86 13.88 -20.97 7.00
N GLU A 87 13.56 -21.85 6.05
CA GLU A 87 12.42 -22.78 6.16
C GLU A 87 12.46 -23.62 7.46
N ARG A 88 13.65 -24.01 7.93
CA ARG A 88 13.83 -24.78 9.17
C ARG A 88 13.36 -24.03 10.41
N HIS A 89 13.41 -22.69 10.39
CA HIS A 89 13.03 -21.81 11.48
C HIS A 89 11.75 -21.02 11.18
N GLY A 90 11.03 -21.34 10.09
CA GLY A 90 9.87 -20.58 9.62
C GLY A 90 8.74 -20.45 10.65
N SER A 91 8.65 -21.38 11.61
CA SER A 91 7.71 -21.30 12.75
C SER A 91 7.99 -20.13 13.70
N HIS A 92 9.17 -19.51 13.62
CA HIS A 92 9.59 -18.40 14.48
C HIS A 92 9.42 -17.02 13.83
N VAL A 93 8.99 -16.92 12.57
CA VAL A 93 8.83 -15.65 11.84
C VAL A 93 8.03 -14.61 12.63
N SER A 94 6.88 -15.00 13.19
CA SER A 94 6.05 -14.08 13.98
C SER A 94 6.76 -13.59 15.24
N ARG A 95 7.60 -14.43 15.88
CA ARG A 95 8.34 -14.05 17.10
C ARG A 95 9.49 -13.10 16.75
N VAL A 96 10.16 -13.32 15.64
CA VAL A 96 11.21 -12.43 15.10
C VAL A 96 10.62 -11.06 14.81
N ALA A 97 9.49 -11.00 14.11
CA ALA A 97 8.82 -9.73 13.80
C ALA A 97 8.39 -8.96 15.06
N LEU A 98 7.97 -9.67 16.12
CA LEU A 98 7.63 -9.06 17.41
C LEU A 98 8.87 -8.52 18.13
N GLN A 99 9.94 -9.31 18.21
CA GLN A 99 11.21 -8.83 18.79
C GLN A 99 11.68 -7.57 18.06
N TRP A 100 11.67 -7.58 16.73
CA TRP A 100 12.06 -6.40 15.94
C TRP A 100 11.13 -5.22 16.11
N LEU A 101 9.83 -5.43 16.33
CA LEU A 101 8.90 -4.33 16.65
C LEU A 101 9.25 -3.70 18.00
N ASP A 102 9.54 -4.52 19.00
CA ASP A 102 9.94 -4.06 20.33
C ASP A 102 11.27 -3.31 20.27
N GLU A 103 12.27 -3.86 19.57
CA GLU A 103 13.55 -3.19 19.33
C GLU A 103 13.36 -1.90 18.54
N PHE A 104 12.54 -1.91 17.49
CA PHE A 104 12.26 -0.71 16.70
C PHE A 104 11.63 0.40 17.53
N ASN A 105 10.82 0.07 18.54
CA ASN A 105 10.29 1.05 19.49
C ASN A 105 11.36 1.62 20.42
N VAL A 106 12.38 0.84 20.79
CA VAL A 106 13.43 1.24 21.75
C VAL A 106 14.55 2.03 21.05
N ILE A 107 15.04 1.53 19.92
CA ILE A 107 16.19 2.09 19.19
C ILE A 107 15.80 2.69 17.83
N ARG A 108 14.56 3.20 17.73
CA ARG A 108 13.97 3.75 16.51
C ARG A 108 14.90 4.74 15.79
N SER A 109 15.36 5.75 16.51
CA SER A 109 16.13 6.86 15.96
C SER A 109 17.45 6.36 15.36
N LEU A 110 18.07 5.34 15.95
CA LEU A 110 19.27 4.71 15.42
C LEU A 110 18.96 3.99 14.10
N ILE A 111 17.92 3.16 14.07
CA ILE A 111 17.55 2.39 12.86
C ILE A 111 17.16 3.33 11.71
N ILE A 112 16.39 4.38 12.00
CA ILE A 112 16.01 5.38 11.00
C ILE A 112 17.24 6.09 10.44
N ARG A 113 18.12 6.62 11.29
CA ARG A 113 19.35 7.30 10.84
C ARG A 113 20.22 6.38 10.00
N THR A 114 20.34 5.11 10.38
CA THR A 114 21.10 4.12 9.61
C THR A 114 20.48 3.89 8.23
N LEU A 115 19.16 3.72 8.15
CA LEU A 115 18.47 3.55 6.86
C LEU A 115 18.56 4.81 5.99
N GLU A 116 18.32 5.99 6.57
CA GLU A 116 18.45 7.28 5.89
C GLU A 116 19.85 7.48 5.31
N LYS A 117 20.90 7.10 6.07
CA LYS A 117 22.29 7.11 5.61
C LYS A 117 22.52 6.19 4.42
N TYR A 118 21.96 4.97 4.42
CA TYR A 118 22.13 4.04 3.29
C TYR A 118 21.41 4.51 2.02
N TYR A 119 20.30 5.24 2.15
CA TYR A 119 19.47 5.65 1.02
C TYR A 119 19.62 7.14 0.63
N GLY A 120 20.54 7.87 1.25
CA GLY A 120 20.81 9.27 0.92
C GLY A 120 19.69 10.25 1.30
N TYR A 121 18.88 9.91 2.29
CA TYR A 121 17.85 10.78 2.86
C TYR A 121 18.42 11.53 4.07
N GLU A 122 19.41 12.39 3.86
CA GLU A 122 19.83 13.31 4.93
C GLU A 122 18.72 14.36 5.12
N ASN A 123 17.85 14.14 6.11
CA ASN A 123 16.96 15.19 6.59
C ASN A 123 17.81 16.25 7.29
N ASP A 124 17.92 17.44 6.70
CA ASP A 124 18.60 18.63 7.24
C ASP A 124 17.89 19.21 8.50
N ASP A 125 16.77 18.62 8.89
CA ASP A 125 15.98 19.01 10.07
C ASP A 125 16.33 18.16 11.31
N THR A 126 17.60 18.17 11.75
CA THR A 126 17.90 17.86 13.16
C THR A 126 17.58 19.07 14.02
N ARG A 127 16.30 19.41 14.15
CA ARG A 127 15.84 20.23 15.28
C ARG A 127 15.69 19.29 16.47
N THR A 128 16.69 19.36 17.33
CA THR A 128 16.84 18.67 18.61
C THR A 128 15.54 18.77 19.43
N GLU A 129 14.81 17.66 19.55
CA GLU A 129 13.89 17.46 20.68
C GLU A 129 14.76 16.97 21.84
N GLU A 130 15.41 17.91 22.52
CA GLU A 130 15.89 17.69 23.88
C GLU A 130 14.67 17.64 24.81
N GLU A 131 14.64 16.59 25.62
CA GLU A 131 13.68 16.29 26.67
C GLU A 131 13.45 17.51 27.58
N SER A 132 12.26 18.11 27.52
CA SER A 132 11.75 18.91 28.64
C SER A 132 11.04 17.98 29.62
N GLU A 133 11.81 17.25 30.43
CA GLU A 133 11.35 16.76 31.73
C GLU A 133 11.23 17.97 32.67
N GLU A 134 10.10 18.67 32.62
CA GLU A 134 9.78 19.69 33.62
C GLU A 134 9.23 18.98 34.87
N LYS A 135 10.13 18.78 35.83
CA LYS A 135 9.81 18.37 37.20
C LYS A 135 9.12 19.53 37.91
N ASP A 136 7.82 19.40 38.12
CA ASP A 136 7.12 20.21 39.11
C ASP A 136 7.08 19.50 40.47
N LYS A 137 7.84 20.06 41.41
CA LYS A 137 7.74 19.81 42.85
C LYS A 137 7.33 21.11 43.53
N LYS A 138 6.20 21.10 44.24
CA LYS A 138 6.04 21.58 45.64
C LYS A 138 4.57 21.53 46.09
N ASP A 139 4.27 20.67 47.06
CA ASP A 139 3.86 20.97 48.45
C ASP A 139 3.20 22.37 48.68
N GLU A 140 2.11 22.60 49.41
CA GLU A 140 1.29 21.83 50.36
C GLU A 140 -0.01 22.67 50.69
N PRO A 141 -0.82 22.44 51.76
CA PRO A 141 -2.28 22.32 51.68
C PRO A 141 -3.05 23.52 52.27
N PHE A 142 -4.37 23.57 52.06
CA PHE A 142 -5.28 24.20 53.02
C PHE A 142 -6.64 23.47 53.06
N SER A 143 -7.03 23.16 54.28
CA SER A 143 -8.28 22.52 54.69
C SER A 143 -9.37 23.57 54.99
N ASN A 144 -10.63 23.26 54.70
CA ASN A 144 -11.75 23.19 55.67
C ASN A 144 -13.11 23.38 54.98
N GLU A 145 -13.91 22.31 55.09
CA GLU A 145 -15.31 22.25 55.53
C GLU A 145 -16.18 23.52 55.51
N SER A 146 -17.37 23.42 54.90
CA SER A 146 -18.63 23.76 55.58
C SER A 146 -19.83 23.25 54.79
N ASP A 147 -20.74 22.63 55.52
CA ASP A 147 -21.99 21.97 55.13
C ASP A 147 -23.07 22.91 54.57
N GLY A 148 -24.06 22.30 53.91
CA GLY A 148 -25.35 22.95 53.60
C GLY A 148 -26.24 22.13 52.67
N GLU A 149 -27.10 21.29 53.26
CA GLU A 149 -28.14 20.48 52.61
C GLU A 149 -29.30 21.30 51.98
N TYR A 150 -30.07 20.62 51.12
CA TYR A 150 -31.53 20.70 50.93
C TYR A 150 -32.16 21.87 50.14
N PHE A 151 -32.71 21.61 48.93
CA PHE A 151 -34.14 21.35 48.68
C PHE A 151 -34.46 21.16 47.18
N GLU A 152 -35.49 20.34 46.96
CA GLU A 152 -36.08 19.88 45.71
C GLU A 152 -37.16 20.86 45.17
N ALA A 153 -37.53 20.63 43.90
CA ALA A 153 -38.83 20.91 43.26
C ALA A 153 -39.11 22.26 42.55
N GLN A 154 -39.14 22.15 41.20
CA GLN A 154 -40.29 22.35 40.30
C GLN A 154 -40.87 23.74 39.97
N GLU A 155 -41.29 23.82 38.70
CA GLU A 155 -42.21 24.75 38.00
C GLU A 155 -41.63 26.09 37.48
N GLN A 156 -41.50 26.30 36.16
CA GLN A 156 -42.48 26.57 35.09
C GLN A 156 -42.76 28.09 34.90
N ILE A 157 -42.84 28.49 33.62
CA ILE A 157 -43.42 29.72 33.03
C ILE A 157 -42.43 30.72 32.42
N CYS A 158 -42.36 30.64 31.09
CA CYS A 158 -42.59 31.66 30.06
C CYS A 158 -42.22 33.15 30.26
N THR A 159 -41.55 33.64 29.21
CA THR A 159 -41.58 34.99 28.60
C THR A 159 -41.01 36.18 29.38
N SER A 160 -39.91 36.73 28.87
CA SER A 160 -39.93 38.11 28.33
C SER A 160 -38.69 38.38 27.46
N GLU A 161 -38.96 39.01 26.32
CA GLU A 161 -37.99 39.69 25.47
C GLU A 161 -37.35 40.85 26.25
N TYR A 162 -36.02 40.98 26.22
CA TYR A 162 -35.36 42.28 26.10
C TYR A 162 -33.99 42.09 25.44
N ALA A 163 -33.75 42.96 24.48
CA ALA A 163 -32.54 43.06 23.67
C ALA A 163 -31.28 43.17 24.53
N ASN A 164 -30.25 42.40 24.17
CA ASN A 164 -28.89 42.83 24.36
C ASN A 164 -28.09 42.46 23.10
N GLU A 165 -27.62 43.52 22.44
CA GLU A 165 -26.63 43.49 21.37
C GLU A 165 -25.34 42.87 21.89
N GLY A 166 -25.19 41.57 21.65
CA GLY A 166 -23.91 40.89 21.68
C GLY A 166 -23.65 40.38 20.28
N ILE A 167 -22.82 41.08 19.50
CA ILE A 167 -22.24 40.54 18.27
C ILE A 167 -21.29 39.41 18.70
N SER A 168 -21.87 38.25 18.97
CA SER A 168 -21.16 36.98 19.02
C SER A 168 -20.74 36.67 17.59
N THR A 169 -19.57 37.16 17.24
CA THR A 169 -18.80 36.67 16.10
C THR A 169 -18.76 35.15 16.24
N PRO A 170 -19.28 34.37 15.28
CA PRO A 170 -19.17 32.92 15.35
C PRO A 170 -17.68 32.58 15.44
N PRO A 171 -17.29 31.57 16.24
CA PRO A 171 -15.90 31.17 16.32
C PRO A 171 -15.45 30.85 14.91
N SER A 172 -14.49 31.64 14.44
CA SER A 172 -13.77 31.42 13.20
C SER A 172 -13.26 29.99 13.26
N GLN A 173 -13.98 29.08 12.59
CA GLN A 173 -13.51 27.73 12.37
C GLN A 173 -12.29 27.90 11.48
N SER A 174 -11.12 27.89 12.12
CA SER A 174 -9.85 27.72 11.43
C SER A 174 -10.02 26.55 10.46
N PRO A 175 -9.62 26.70 9.19
CA PRO A 175 -9.76 25.64 8.22
C PRO A 175 -9.08 24.42 8.80
N SER A 176 -9.87 23.38 9.05
CA SER A 176 -9.40 22.10 9.58
C SER A 176 -8.15 21.71 8.80
N HIS A 177 -6.99 21.74 9.46
CA HIS A 177 -5.74 21.33 8.86
C HIS A 177 -5.92 19.88 8.45
N ILE A 178 -6.16 19.66 7.15
CA ILE A 178 -6.24 18.33 6.59
C ILE A 178 -4.84 17.76 6.73
N GLY A 179 -4.72 16.68 7.51
CA GLY A 179 -3.47 16.01 7.84
C GLY A 179 -2.61 15.72 6.62
N ALA A 180 -1.31 15.49 6.86
CA ALA A 180 -0.35 15.46 5.79
C ALA A 180 -0.67 14.37 4.74
N LEU A 181 -0.22 14.61 3.52
CA LEU A 181 -0.58 13.79 2.37
C LEU A 181 0.48 12.73 2.15
N ARG A 182 0.07 11.45 2.15
CA ARG A 182 0.99 10.33 1.93
C ARG A 182 0.82 9.73 0.54
N ARG A 183 1.90 9.65 -0.23
CA ARG A 183 1.93 8.88 -1.50
C ARG A 183 1.85 7.38 -1.17
N THR A 184 0.97 6.68 -1.87
CA THR A 184 0.60 5.31 -1.47
C THR A 184 1.62 4.28 -1.96
N PHE A 185 2.06 4.33 -3.22
CA PHE A 185 3.04 3.42 -3.81
C PHE A 185 3.71 4.02 -5.06
N THR A 186 4.90 3.52 -5.42
CA THR A 186 5.52 3.70 -6.74
C THR A 186 5.73 2.32 -7.38
N PHE A 187 5.02 2.07 -8.47
CA PHE A 187 5.11 0.88 -9.31
C PHE A 187 5.84 1.23 -10.60
N ASP A 188 6.58 0.28 -11.16
CA ASP A 188 7.07 0.40 -12.54
C ASP A 188 5.89 0.43 -13.53
N GLU A 189 6.11 0.99 -14.72
CA GLU A 189 5.08 1.16 -15.76
C GLU A 189 4.49 -0.17 -16.24
N ASP A 190 5.31 -1.23 -16.31
CA ASP A 190 4.88 -2.58 -16.68
C ASP A 190 3.88 -3.15 -15.66
N ARG A 191 4.09 -2.89 -14.38
CA ARG A 191 3.20 -3.29 -13.30
C ARG A 191 1.89 -2.51 -13.33
N VAL A 192 1.92 -1.22 -13.65
CA VAL A 192 0.71 -0.41 -13.89
C VAL A 192 -0.07 -0.98 -15.08
N ALA A 193 0.60 -1.20 -16.21
CA ALA A 193 -0.01 -1.77 -17.41
C ALA A 193 -0.65 -3.14 -17.17
N LYS A 194 0.02 -4.01 -16.40
CA LYS A 194 -0.51 -5.31 -15.96
C LYS A 194 -1.75 -5.16 -15.08
N ASP A 195 -1.75 -4.21 -14.16
CA ASP A 195 -2.88 -4.00 -13.24
C ASP A 195 -4.11 -3.43 -13.97
N VAL A 196 -3.91 -2.42 -14.83
CA VAL A 196 -4.96 -1.90 -15.72
C VAL A 196 -5.50 -3.01 -16.61
N THR A 197 -4.63 -3.79 -17.27
CA THR A 197 -5.06 -4.90 -18.12
C THR A 197 -5.82 -5.97 -17.33
N TRP A 198 -5.39 -6.26 -16.10
CA TRP A 198 -6.09 -7.18 -15.21
C TRP A 198 -7.51 -6.69 -14.92
N HIS A 199 -7.67 -5.40 -14.61
CA HIS A 199 -8.95 -4.76 -14.40
C HIS A 199 -9.81 -4.80 -15.67
N VAL A 200 -9.27 -4.55 -16.86
CA VAL A 200 -10.03 -4.64 -18.12
C VAL A 200 -10.55 -6.08 -18.34
N LYS A 201 -9.71 -7.09 -18.08
CA LYS A 201 -10.01 -8.51 -18.28
C LYS A 201 -11.08 -9.06 -17.34
N GLN A 202 -11.25 -8.48 -16.15
CA GLN A 202 -12.21 -9.01 -15.17
C GLN A 202 -13.64 -8.98 -15.75
N PRO A 203 -14.43 -10.07 -15.61
CA PRO A 203 -15.84 -10.04 -15.98
C PRO A 203 -16.57 -8.90 -15.24
N ILE A 204 -17.47 -8.24 -15.94
CA ILE A 204 -18.35 -7.23 -15.35
C ILE A 204 -19.52 -7.96 -14.68
N ARG A 205 -19.56 -7.94 -13.34
CA ARG A 205 -20.61 -8.59 -12.55
C ARG A 205 -21.43 -7.56 -11.77
N GLU A 206 -22.72 -7.86 -11.57
CA GLU A 206 -23.62 -7.13 -10.67
C GLU A 206 -23.59 -5.61 -10.87
N LYS A 207 -23.14 -4.86 -9.84
CA LYS A 207 -23.04 -3.40 -9.78
C LYS A 207 -22.20 -2.81 -10.91
N ALA A 208 -21.26 -3.57 -11.46
CA ALA A 208 -20.40 -3.12 -12.54
C ALA A 208 -21.12 -3.07 -13.89
N ILE A 209 -22.26 -3.77 -14.05
CA ILE A 209 -23.06 -3.78 -15.30
C ILE A 209 -23.83 -2.45 -15.43
N ALA A 210 -24.17 -1.82 -14.32
CA ALA A 210 -24.97 -0.62 -14.32
C ALA A 210 -24.26 0.54 -15.02
N SER A 211 -25.01 1.19 -15.92
CA SER A 211 -24.66 2.52 -16.40
C SER A 211 -24.78 3.54 -15.27
N GLY A 212 -24.01 4.61 -15.36
CA GLY A 212 -24.02 5.68 -14.38
C GLY A 212 -23.09 6.80 -14.78
N TYR A 213 -22.79 7.66 -13.82
CA TYR A 213 -21.87 8.77 -13.98
C TYR A 213 -20.53 8.45 -13.32
N VAL A 214 -19.45 8.77 -14.02
CA VAL A 214 -18.12 8.93 -13.43
C VAL A 214 -17.88 10.43 -13.29
N TYR A 215 -17.40 10.85 -12.12
CA TYR A 215 -17.15 12.25 -11.83
C TYR A 215 -15.75 12.45 -11.29
N ILE A 216 -15.22 13.63 -11.57
CA ILE A 216 -13.97 14.16 -11.05
C ILE A 216 -14.32 15.43 -10.28
N ILE A 217 -13.92 15.50 -9.01
CA ILE A 217 -14.00 16.71 -8.21
C ILE A 217 -12.60 17.10 -7.72
N SER A 218 -12.38 18.41 -7.57
CA SER A 218 -11.19 18.95 -6.92
C SER A 218 -11.63 19.61 -5.60
N PRO A 219 -11.21 19.10 -4.43
CA PRO A 219 -11.45 19.76 -3.16
C PRO A 219 -10.75 21.13 -3.11
N SER A 220 -11.46 22.18 -2.70
CA SER A 220 -10.94 23.56 -2.70
C SER A 220 -9.74 23.74 -1.76
N ASN A 221 -9.64 22.91 -0.74
CA ASN A 221 -8.55 22.87 0.23
C ASN A 221 -7.36 21.99 -0.20
N LEU A 222 -7.46 21.28 -1.32
CA LEU A 222 -6.41 20.39 -1.84
C LEU A 222 -6.16 20.67 -3.34
N PRO A 223 -5.57 21.84 -3.67
CA PRO A 223 -5.32 22.21 -5.06
C PRO A 223 -4.40 21.20 -5.75
N GLY A 224 -4.70 20.88 -7.01
CA GLY A 224 -3.97 19.88 -7.80
C GLY A 224 -4.23 18.42 -7.36
N LYS A 225 -5.18 18.20 -6.44
CA LYS A 225 -5.63 16.86 -6.06
C LYS A 225 -7.06 16.63 -6.53
N PHE A 226 -7.30 15.43 -7.04
CA PHE A 226 -8.56 15.06 -7.68
C PHE A 226 -9.14 13.80 -7.05
N LYS A 227 -10.44 13.83 -6.76
CA LYS A 227 -11.21 12.67 -6.33
C LYS A 227 -12.01 12.16 -7.52
N ILE A 228 -11.80 10.91 -7.89
CA ILE A 228 -12.61 10.21 -8.89
C ILE A 228 -13.67 9.40 -8.16
N GLY A 229 -14.92 9.45 -8.61
CA GLY A 229 -15.95 8.56 -8.11
C GLY A 229 -16.93 8.11 -9.19
N HIS A 230 -17.76 7.14 -8.85
CA HIS A 230 -18.93 6.79 -9.66
C HIS A 230 -20.23 6.88 -8.85
N THR A 231 -21.34 7.00 -9.56
CA THR A 231 -22.70 6.99 -9.01
C THR A 231 -23.69 6.58 -10.11
N LYS A 232 -24.87 6.08 -9.72
CA LYS A 232 -25.94 5.75 -10.67
C LYS A 232 -26.65 7.00 -11.17
N ASP A 233 -27.02 7.86 -10.22
CA ASP A 233 -27.70 9.13 -10.48
C ASP A 233 -26.69 10.26 -10.65
N TYR A 234 -27.14 11.39 -11.19
CA TYR A 234 -26.29 12.56 -11.37
C TYR A 234 -25.64 12.96 -10.02
N PRO A 235 -24.31 13.17 -9.97
CA PRO A 235 -23.54 13.21 -8.72
C PRO A 235 -23.96 14.34 -7.77
N GLU A 236 -24.34 15.50 -8.29
CA GLU A 236 -24.78 16.65 -7.49
C GLU A 236 -26.11 16.43 -6.77
N LEU A 237 -26.96 15.52 -7.27
CA LEU A 237 -28.27 15.29 -6.67
C LEU A 237 -28.16 14.65 -5.28
N ASN A 238 -27.29 13.65 -5.14
CA ASN A 238 -27.22 12.81 -3.94
C ASN A 238 -25.78 12.57 -3.46
N ARG A 239 -24.88 12.13 -4.35
CA ARG A 239 -23.58 11.59 -3.94
C ARG A 239 -22.66 12.68 -3.37
N LEU A 240 -22.51 13.80 -4.05
CA LEU A 240 -21.60 14.86 -3.62
C LEU A 240 -22.10 15.60 -2.38
N LYS A 241 -23.42 15.75 -2.23
CA LYS A 241 -24.04 16.30 -1.00
C LYS A 241 -23.78 15.43 0.24
N GLN A 242 -23.70 14.11 0.06
CA GLN A 242 -23.45 13.17 1.15
C GLN A 242 -21.96 13.16 1.57
N HIS A 243 -21.04 13.42 0.64
CA HIS A 243 -19.58 13.40 0.84
C HIS A 243 -19.01 14.77 1.19
N ARG A 244 -19.37 15.32 2.36
CA ARG A 244 -18.76 16.54 2.93
C ARG A 244 -17.33 16.34 3.48
N CYS A 245 -16.72 15.18 3.28
CA CYS A 245 -15.38 14.88 3.83
C CYS A 245 -14.26 15.74 3.24
N TYR A 246 -14.51 16.37 2.11
CA TYR A 246 -13.51 17.20 1.42
C TYR A 246 -13.76 18.70 1.60
N GLY A 247 -14.78 19.09 2.38
CA GLY A 247 -15.22 20.48 2.47
C GLY A 247 -15.86 20.95 1.16
N ASP A 248 -15.57 22.18 0.77
CA ASP A 248 -15.95 22.71 -0.54
C ASP A 248 -15.17 22.02 -1.66
N TYR A 249 -15.81 21.87 -2.82
CA TYR A 249 -15.23 21.21 -3.98
C TYR A 249 -15.72 21.84 -5.27
N ASN A 250 -14.88 21.75 -6.29
CA ASN A 250 -15.21 22.10 -7.66
C ASN A 250 -15.49 20.81 -8.45
N VAL A 251 -16.60 20.75 -9.18
CA VAL A 251 -16.87 19.68 -10.13
C VAL A 251 -16.09 19.97 -11.40
N ILE A 252 -15.10 19.14 -11.69
CA ILE A 252 -14.22 19.30 -12.85
C ILE A 252 -14.88 18.71 -14.09
N LYS A 253 -15.33 17.45 -13.98
CA LYS A 253 -15.97 16.75 -15.08
C LYS A 253 -16.92 15.68 -14.59
N THR A 254 -18.02 15.50 -15.29
CA THR A 254 -18.99 14.43 -15.06
C THR A 254 -19.40 13.82 -16.39
N GLU A 255 -19.25 12.50 -16.53
CA GLU A 255 -19.51 11.78 -17.77
C GLU A 255 -20.44 10.60 -17.53
N TYR A 256 -21.49 10.49 -18.34
CA TYR A 256 -22.34 9.31 -18.35
C TYR A 256 -21.74 8.21 -19.22
N THR A 257 -21.64 7.00 -18.66
CA THR A 257 -21.05 5.85 -19.34
C THR A 257 -21.71 4.54 -18.92
N PRO A 258 -21.80 3.56 -19.84
CA PRO A 258 -21.97 2.18 -19.41
C PRO A 258 -20.78 1.78 -18.53
N TYR A 259 -21.02 0.90 -17.56
CA TYR A 259 -19.99 0.34 -16.70
C TYR A 259 -19.21 1.39 -15.89
N ALA A 260 -19.88 2.42 -15.36
CA ALA A 260 -19.25 3.54 -14.67
C ALA A 260 -18.27 3.11 -13.56
N PHE A 261 -18.65 2.10 -12.76
CA PHE A 261 -17.75 1.54 -11.75
C PHE A 261 -16.47 0.95 -12.35
N ARG A 262 -16.55 0.28 -13.51
CA ARG A 262 -15.36 -0.26 -14.18
C ARG A 262 -14.44 0.87 -14.67
N VAL A 263 -15.01 1.95 -15.22
CA VAL A 263 -14.24 3.10 -15.68
C VAL A 263 -13.50 3.76 -14.52
N GLU A 264 -14.14 3.96 -13.36
CA GLU A 264 -13.46 4.45 -12.15
C GLU A 264 -12.28 3.54 -11.75
N GLN A 265 -12.49 2.21 -11.70
CA GLN A 265 -11.43 1.27 -11.34
C GLN A 265 -10.24 1.32 -12.31
N LEU A 266 -10.50 1.54 -13.60
CA LEU A 266 -9.46 1.65 -14.61
C LEU A 266 -8.64 2.93 -14.45
N LEU A 267 -9.29 4.06 -14.16
CA LEU A 267 -8.60 5.32 -13.86
C LEU A 267 -7.73 5.20 -12.61
N LEU A 268 -8.25 4.62 -11.53
CA LEU A 268 -7.49 4.39 -10.30
C LEU A 268 -6.31 3.42 -10.54
N ALA A 269 -6.48 2.38 -11.35
CA ALA A 269 -5.37 1.49 -11.69
C ALA A 269 -4.29 2.19 -12.53
N GLU A 270 -4.71 2.96 -13.55
CA GLU A 270 -3.82 3.71 -14.44
C GLU A 270 -2.98 4.72 -13.67
N PHE A 271 -3.58 5.42 -12.72
CA PHE A 271 -2.93 6.44 -11.91
C PHE A 271 -2.49 5.94 -10.53
N SER A 272 -2.31 4.63 -10.35
CA SER A 272 -1.96 4.02 -9.05
C SER A 272 -0.71 4.63 -8.38
N ASN A 273 0.26 5.09 -9.17
CA ASN A 273 1.48 5.79 -8.70
C ASN A 273 1.24 7.23 -8.21
N LYS A 274 0.09 7.79 -8.58
CA LYS A 274 -0.34 9.15 -8.23
C LYS A 274 -1.37 9.14 -7.10
N HIS A 275 -1.62 7.98 -6.47
CA HIS A 275 -2.56 7.87 -5.35
C HIS A 275 -2.03 8.50 -4.07
N PHE A 276 -2.89 9.29 -3.44
CA PHE A 276 -2.71 9.87 -2.13
C PHE A 276 -3.81 9.41 -1.17
N THR A 277 -3.40 9.19 0.07
CA THR A 277 -4.31 8.92 1.19
C THR A 277 -4.20 10.08 2.16
N LEU A 278 -5.34 10.55 2.68
CA LEU A 278 -5.35 11.51 3.78
C LEU A 278 -4.79 10.82 5.04
N GLU A 279 -3.86 11.45 5.74
CA GLU A 279 -3.33 10.92 7.01
C GLU A 279 -4.40 10.79 8.08
N ASP A 280 -5.31 11.76 8.13
CA ASP A 280 -6.41 11.72 9.06
C ASP A 280 -7.59 10.93 8.49
N ALA A 281 -8.25 10.19 9.36
CA ALA A 281 -9.54 9.61 9.03
C ALA A 281 -10.55 10.74 8.82
N CYS A 282 -11.46 10.60 7.85
CA CYS A 282 -12.55 11.58 7.73
C CYS A 282 -13.37 11.57 9.02
N SER A 283 -13.53 12.74 9.64
CA SER A 283 -14.31 12.94 10.86
C SER A 283 -15.73 12.37 10.77
N LYS A 284 -16.33 12.38 9.58
CA LYS A 284 -17.68 11.85 9.33
C LYS A 284 -17.74 10.33 9.21
N HIS A 285 -16.75 9.70 8.58
CA HIS A 285 -16.81 8.26 8.29
C HIS A 285 -15.90 7.41 9.17
N GLY A 286 -14.99 8.04 9.94
CA GLY A 286 -13.98 7.34 10.75
C GLY A 286 -12.99 6.52 9.93
N VAL A 287 -12.98 6.67 8.60
CA VAL A 287 -12.09 5.95 7.68
C VAL A 287 -11.25 6.92 6.85
N ARG A 288 -10.03 6.51 6.52
CA ARG A 288 -9.14 7.25 5.62
C ARG A 288 -9.61 7.11 4.19
N HIS A 289 -9.76 8.24 3.49
CA HIS A 289 -10.04 8.24 2.06
C HIS A 289 -8.76 7.91 1.28
N LYS A 290 -8.81 6.87 0.45
CA LYS A 290 -7.65 6.32 -0.30
C LYS A 290 -7.64 6.70 -1.79
N GLU A 291 -8.47 7.66 -2.17
CA GLU A 291 -8.89 7.83 -3.57
C GLU A 291 -8.64 9.26 -4.08
N LEU A 292 -7.57 9.92 -3.62
CA LEU A 292 -7.11 11.18 -4.20
C LEU A 292 -5.96 10.95 -5.17
N LEU A 293 -5.95 11.67 -6.29
CA LEU A 293 -4.90 11.62 -7.30
C LEU A 293 -4.19 12.97 -7.39
N GLU A 294 -2.85 12.96 -7.45
CA GLU A 294 -2.05 14.14 -7.82
C GLU A 294 -1.58 13.99 -9.26
N ILE A 295 -2.33 14.58 -10.16
CA ILE A 295 -2.12 14.54 -11.60
C ILE A 295 -2.59 15.87 -12.17
N ASP A 296 -2.08 16.26 -13.33
CA ASP A 296 -2.63 17.39 -14.05
C ASP A 296 -4.08 17.12 -14.48
N GLU A 297 -4.89 18.18 -14.46
CA GLU A 297 -6.32 18.10 -14.74
C GLU A 297 -6.59 17.56 -16.15
N ASP A 298 -5.84 18.05 -17.13
CA ASP A 298 -6.00 17.71 -18.54
C ASP A 298 -5.73 16.23 -18.79
N SER A 299 -4.61 15.66 -18.30
CA SER A 299 -4.33 14.23 -18.45
C SER A 299 -5.39 13.35 -17.80
N LEU A 300 -5.94 13.78 -16.65
CA LEU A 300 -7.00 13.03 -15.99
C LEU A 300 -8.31 13.07 -16.81
N ILE A 301 -8.65 14.23 -17.36
CA ILE A 301 -9.81 14.40 -18.25
C ILE A 301 -9.64 13.56 -19.52
N GLU A 302 -8.48 13.62 -20.17
CA GLU A 302 -8.17 12.84 -21.37
C GLU A 302 -8.29 11.34 -21.11
N SER A 303 -7.74 10.85 -19.99
CA SER A 303 -7.87 9.45 -19.62
C SER A 303 -9.30 9.04 -19.29
N LEU A 304 -10.11 9.91 -18.66
CA LEU A 304 -11.54 9.64 -18.46
C LEU A 304 -12.25 9.50 -19.80
N GLU A 305 -12.07 10.44 -20.73
CA GLU A 305 -12.69 10.39 -22.06
C GLU A 305 -12.30 9.14 -22.83
N LYS A 306 -11.01 8.80 -22.79
CA LYS A 306 -10.44 7.59 -23.38
C LYS A 306 -11.16 6.33 -22.90
N TRP A 307 -11.31 6.16 -21.57
CA TRP A 307 -11.99 4.99 -21.01
C TRP A 307 -13.49 5.00 -21.23
N VAL A 308 -14.15 6.17 -21.20
CA VAL A 308 -15.57 6.30 -21.52
C VAL A 308 -15.84 5.94 -22.98
N LYS A 309 -14.99 6.40 -23.92
CA LYS A 309 -15.06 6.03 -25.34
C LYS A 309 -14.90 4.52 -25.53
N PHE A 310 -13.97 3.90 -24.82
CA PHE A 310 -13.82 2.46 -24.80
C PHE A 310 -15.08 1.77 -24.26
N ALA A 311 -15.64 2.23 -23.13
CA ALA A 311 -16.82 1.63 -22.50
C ALA A 311 -18.09 1.77 -23.36
N LYS A 312 -18.29 2.91 -24.04
CA LYS A 312 -19.43 3.16 -24.96
C LYS A 312 -19.39 2.27 -26.21
N SER A 313 -18.20 1.85 -26.62
CA SER A 313 -18.02 0.88 -27.69
C SER A 313 -18.39 -0.54 -27.22
N PRO A 314 -18.75 -1.50 -28.11
CA PRO A 314 -19.16 -2.85 -27.70
C PRO A 314 -17.95 -3.65 -27.18
N SER A 315 -17.60 -3.41 -25.91
CA SER A 315 -16.37 -3.90 -25.26
C SER A 315 -16.58 -5.17 -24.46
N TYR A 316 -17.77 -5.30 -23.88
CA TYR A 316 -18.13 -6.42 -23.04
C TYR A 316 -19.36 -7.13 -23.60
N ASP A 317 -19.41 -8.45 -23.44
CA ASP A 317 -20.60 -9.22 -23.72
C ASP A 317 -21.70 -8.86 -22.71
N LYS A 318 -22.92 -8.63 -23.19
CA LYS A 318 -24.03 -8.18 -22.33
C LYS A 318 -24.52 -9.28 -21.39
N LYS A 319 -24.31 -10.56 -21.72
CA LYS A 319 -24.78 -11.71 -20.94
C LYS A 319 -23.71 -12.19 -19.97
N SER A 320 -22.49 -12.42 -20.43
CA SER A 320 -21.39 -12.93 -19.59
C SER A 320 -20.64 -11.82 -18.87
N GLY A 321 -20.70 -10.58 -19.35
CA GLY A 321 -19.89 -9.46 -18.85
C GLY A 321 -18.41 -9.60 -19.21
N GLU A 322 -18.03 -10.59 -20.02
CA GLU A 322 -16.65 -10.83 -20.40
C GLU A 322 -16.18 -9.87 -21.49
N LEU A 323 -14.88 -9.60 -21.51
CA LEU A 323 -14.25 -8.76 -22.52
C LEU A 323 -14.32 -9.46 -23.90
N LEU A 324 -14.92 -8.80 -24.87
CA LEU A 324 -15.06 -9.33 -26.24
C LEU A 324 -13.71 -9.36 -26.95
N ASP A 325 -13.48 -10.36 -27.81
CA ASP A 325 -12.23 -10.50 -28.56
C ASP A 325 -11.94 -9.27 -29.44
N LYS A 326 -12.96 -8.74 -30.12
CA LYS A 326 -12.87 -7.49 -30.89
C LYS A 326 -12.53 -6.25 -30.07
N ALA A 327 -12.66 -6.32 -28.74
CA ALA A 327 -12.30 -5.24 -27.84
C ALA A 327 -10.83 -5.29 -27.42
N LYS A 328 -10.20 -6.48 -27.48
CA LYS A 328 -8.80 -6.70 -27.10
C LYS A 328 -7.81 -5.97 -28.00
N THR A 329 -8.17 -5.76 -29.26
CA THR A 329 -7.35 -5.04 -30.24
C THR A 329 -7.45 -3.51 -30.14
N ARG A 330 -8.38 -2.99 -29.32
CA ARG A 330 -8.64 -1.55 -29.14
C ARG A 330 -8.53 -1.12 -27.67
N LEU A 331 -7.68 -1.82 -26.92
CA LEU A 331 -7.39 -1.48 -25.54
C LEU A 331 -6.68 -0.12 -25.48
N PRO A 332 -7.19 0.82 -24.69
CA PRO A 332 -6.47 2.07 -24.46
C PRO A 332 -5.19 1.83 -23.65
N PRO A 333 -4.10 2.57 -23.93
CA PRO A 333 -2.92 2.53 -23.09
C PRO A 333 -3.26 2.99 -21.66
N PRO A 334 -2.62 2.43 -20.62
CA PRO A 334 -1.50 1.48 -20.67
C PRO A 334 -1.92 0.01 -20.78
N ALA A 335 -3.21 -0.31 -21.00
CA ALA A 335 -3.62 -1.70 -21.17
C ALA A 335 -3.06 -2.29 -22.47
N SER A 336 -2.66 -3.57 -22.44
CA SER A 336 -2.05 -4.25 -23.58
C SER A 336 -2.57 -5.67 -23.76
N GLU A 337 -2.78 -6.07 -25.02
CA GLU A 337 -3.20 -7.42 -25.38
C GLU A 337 -2.17 -8.47 -24.92
N GLY A 338 -0.88 -8.13 -24.90
CA GLY A 338 0.19 -9.03 -24.46
C GLY A 338 -0.03 -9.54 -23.03
N TYR A 339 -0.52 -8.68 -22.13
CA TYR A 339 -0.79 -9.07 -20.75
C TYR A 339 -2.11 -9.82 -20.56
N LEU A 340 -3.03 -9.80 -21.53
CA LEU A 340 -4.26 -10.62 -21.45
C LEU A 340 -3.94 -12.12 -21.49
N LYS A 341 -2.86 -12.51 -22.16
CA LYS A 341 -2.42 -13.90 -22.34
C LYS A 341 -1.62 -14.44 -21.16
N CYS A 342 -1.18 -13.58 -20.22
CA CYS A 342 -0.49 -14.01 -19.01
C CYS A 342 -1.47 -14.76 -18.07
N GLY A 343 -1.53 -16.09 -18.21
CA GLY A 343 -2.46 -16.97 -17.50
C GLY A 343 -2.18 -17.20 -16.01
N LYS A 344 -1.22 -16.51 -15.39
CA LYS A 344 -0.92 -16.70 -13.96
C LYS A 344 -1.63 -15.65 -13.12
N GLN A 345 -2.75 -16.07 -12.52
CA GLN A 345 -3.46 -15.33 -11.48
C GLN A 345 -2.46 -14.90 -10.39
N ARG A 346 -2.36 -13.58 -10.15
CA ARG A 346 -1.91 -13.09 -8.84
C ARG A 346 -2.88 -13.66 -7.81
N ARG A 347 -2.46 -14.66 -7.03
CA ARG A 347 -3.05 -14.87 -5.71
C ARG A 347 -2.73 -13.60 -4.93
N ARG A 348 -3.73 -12.71 -4.78
CA ARG A 348 -3.66 -11.71 -3.72
C ARG A 348 -3.42 -12.49 -2.44
N LEU A 349 -2.26 -12.28 -1.80
CA LEU A 349 -2.00 -12.74 -0.43
C LEU A 349 -2.89 -11.91 0.49
N VAL A 350 -4.20 -12.16 0.44
CA VAL A 350 -5.14 -11.75 1.48
C VAL A 350 -5.08 -12.87 2.50
N ALA A 351 -4.32 -12.66 3.57
CA ALA A 351 -4.44 -13.48 4.76
C ALA A 351 -5.81 -13.22 5.37
N SER A 352 -6.80 -14.05 5.03
CA SER A 352 -8.03 -14.10 5.83
C SER A 352 -7.70 -14.78 7.16
N PRO A 353 -8.04 -14.18 8.31
CA PRO A 353 -7.87 -14.82 9.60
C PRO A 353 -8.86 -15.99 9.69
N GLY A 354 -8.32 -17.19 9.86
CA GLY A 354 -9.11 -18.39 10.07
C GLY A 354 -9.94 -18.27 11.35
N SER A 355 -11.25 -18.21 11.18
CA SER A 355 -12.21 -18.55 12.24
C SER A 355 -12.07 -20.04 12.55
N LYS A 356 -11.27 -20.35 13.59
CA LYS A 356 -11.32 -21.64 14.27
C LYS A 356 -12.19 -21.47 15.51
N LYS A 357 -13.46 -21.88 15.42
CA LYS A 357 -14.26 -22.22 16.60
C LYS A 357 -14.30 -23.73 16.71
N SER A 358 -13.49 -24.25 17.60
CA SER A 358 -13.50 -25.64 18.07
C SER A 358 -14.38 -25.75 19.31
N THR A 359 -15.19 -26.81 19.40
CA THR A 359 -15.37 -27.55 20.67
C THR A 359 -15.85 -29.00 20.41
N PRO A 360 -15.49 -29.97 21.28
CA PRO A 360 -15.61 -31.42 21.01
C PRO A 360 -16.59 -32.17 21.93
N LYS A 361 -17.00 -33.39 21.52
CA LYS A 361 -17.46 -34.61 22.27
C LYS A 361 -18.46 -35.41 21.39
N LYS A 362 -18.62 -36.74 21.42
CA LYS A 362 -18.09 -37.89 22.18
C LYS A 362 -18.37 -39.18 21.36
N GLU A 363 -17.77 -40.28 21.79
CA GLU A 363 -17.71 -41.67 21.23
C GLU A 363 -19.04 -42.36 20.91
N ALA A 364 -19.01 -43.30 19.94
CA ALA A 364 -19.40 -44.72 20.10
C ALA A 364 -19.10 -45.56 18.82
N ASP A 365 -18.35 -46.66 19.01
CA ASP A 365 -18.57 -48.02 18.47
C ASP A 365 -18.90 -48.28 16.99
N GLN A 366 -17.99 -48.95 16.26
CA GLN A 366 -18.05 -50.40 15.93
C GLN A 366 -17.06 -50.83 14.83
N ASP A 367 -16.26 -51.84 15.20
CA ASP A 367 -16.03 -53.12 14.53
C ASP A 367 -15.42 -53.25 13.11
N GLY A 368 -14.49 -54.21 13.01
CA GLY A 368 -14.26 -55.04 11.81
C GLY A 368 -13.07 -54.73 10.88
N GLY A 369 -12.05 -55.60 10.89
CA GLY A 369 -11.49 -56.12 9.63
C GLY A 369 -9.99 -55.97 9.31
N ILE A 370 -9.18 -56.97 9.71
CA ILE A 370 -8.19 -57.73 8.90
C ILE A 370 -7.09 -56.96 8.09
N THR A 371 -5.86 -56.94 8.65
CA THR A 371 -4.52 -57.35 8.13
C THR A 371 -4.13 -57.21 6.62
N PRO A 372 -2.82 -57.13 6.23
CA PRO A 372 -1.70 -56.24 6.62
C PRO A 372 -0.90 -55.64 5.41
N GLN A 373 0.20 -54.94 5.75
CA GLN A 373 1.47 -54.74 5.01
C GLN A 373 1.57 -53.69 3.88
N LEU A 374 2.46 -52.70 4.08
CA LEU A 374 3.78 -52.59 3.40
C LEU A 374 4.41 -51.22 3.71
N THR A 375 5.52 -51.24 4.44
CA THR A 375 6.47 -50.12 4.56
C THR A 375 7.49 -50.18 3.43
N PRO A 376 7.77 -49.05 2.73
CA PRO A 376 9.02 -48.91 2.00
C PRO A 376 10.01 -48.07 2.82
N ASN A 377 11.11 -48.72 3.16
CA ASN A 377 12.28 -48.19 3.83
C ASN A 377 13.13 -47.39 2.81
N PHE A 378 13.23 -46.06 2.96
CA PHE A 378 14.08 -45.22 2.13
C PHE A 378 15.47 -45.08 2.77
N ASN A 379 16.32 -46.07 2.52
CA ASN A 379 17.76 -45.98 2.72
C ASN A 379 18.45 -46.44 1.44
N LYS A 380 18.95 -45.49 0.65
CA LYS A 380 20.11 -45.61 -0.25
C LYS A 380 20.35 -44.29 -0.99
N SER A 381 21.37 -43.59 -0.55
CA SER A 381 22.08 -42.55 -1.29
C SER A 381 22.93 -43.19 -2.40
N PRO A 382 23.01 -42.57 -3.59
CA PRO A 382 24.12 -42.80 -4.52
C PRO A 382 25.05 -41.58 -4.62
N THR A 383 26.32 -41.89 -4.45
CA THR A 383 27.56 -41.14 -4.71
C THR A 383 27.62 -40.59 -6.15
N PRO A 384 28.30 -39.44 -6.39
CA PRO A 384 28.26 -38.74 -7.68
C PRO A 384 29.26 -39.32 -8.68
N THR A 385 28.79 -39.58 -9.91
CA THR A 385 29.66 -39.89 -11.06
C THR A 385 29.87 -38.62 -11.87
N ILE A 386 31.09 -38.10 -11.78
CA ILE A 386 31.65 -37.04 -12.61
C ILE A 386 31.82 -37.58 -14.04
N LYS A 387 31.20 -36.92 -15.02
CA LYS A 387 31.64 -36.97 -16.42
C LYS A 387 31.78 -35.53 -16.91
N SER A 388 33.03 -35.14 -17.08
CA SER A 388 33.49 -33.97 -17.80
C SER A 388 32.99 -34.02 -19.24
N ILE A 389 32.23 -33.00 -19.64
CA ILE A 389 31.92 -32.71 -21.04
C ILE A 389 32.82 -31.53 -21.43
N SER A 390 33.75 -31.78 -22.35
CA SER A 390 34.57 -30.75 -22.98
C SER A 390 33.72 -30.00 -23.98
N VAL A 391 33.57 -28.69 -23.78
CA VAL A 391 32.97 -27.79 -24.77
C VAL A 391 34.12 -27.14 -25.51
N ASN A 392 34.17 -27.38 -26.82
CA ASN A 392 35.10 -26.74 -27.74
C ASN A 392 34.85 -25.22 -27.75
N GLU A 393 35.94 -24.48 -27.61
CA GLU A 393 36.04 -23.06 -27.90
C GLU A 393 35.60 -22.81 -29.35
N VAL A 394 34.68 -21.87 -29.53
CA VAL A 394 34.37 -21.26 -30.82
C VAL A 394 34.99 -19.87 -30.77
N GLU A 395 36.09 -19.71 -31.51
CA GLU A 395 36.69 -18.42 -31.82
C GLU A 395 35.67 -17.59 -32.62
N LEU A 396 35.33 -16.40 -32.12
CA LEU A 396 34.58 -15.40 -32.86
C LEU A 396 35.55 -14.30 -33.29
N ASP A 397 35.80 -14.26 -34.59
CA ASP A 397 36.54 -13.21 -35.28
C ASP A 397 35.95 -11.84 -34.93
N SER A 398 36.85 -10.97 -34.49
CA SER A 398 36.57 -9.60 -34.06
C SER A 398 37.19 -8.63 -35.07
N ASP A 399 36.70 -8.59 -36.30
CA ASP A 399 37.14 -7.59 -37.27
C ASP A 399 36.04 -7.26 -38.29
N GLY A 400 35.76 -5.96 -38.41
CA GLY A 400 34.98 -5.40 -39.51
C GLY A 400 33.60 -4.93 -39.09
N LEU A 401 33.47 -3.63 -38.82
CA LEU A 401 32.55 -2.70 -39.50
C LEU A 401 32.60 -1.34 -38.79
N ALA A 402 33.65 -0.59 -39.08
CA ALA A 402 33.65 0.87 -38.96
C ALA A 402 33.56 1.43 -40.38
N SER A 403 32.49 2.17 -40.70
CA SER A 403 32.53 3.39 -41.52
C SER A 403 31.13 3.89 -41.90
N ASP A 404 30.94 5.18 -41.66
CA ASP A 404 30.18 6.16 -42.44
C ASP A 404 28.70 5.90 -42.75
N PHE A 405 27.85 6.78 -42.23
CA PHE A 405 27.13 7.73 -43.09
C PHE A 405 26.66 8.93 -42.24
N ASP A 406 27.43 10.01 -42.35
CA ASP A 406 26.99 11.39 -42.12
C ASP A 406 25.98 11.82 -43.20
N ASP A 407 25.34 12.97 -42.95
CA ASP A 407 24.54 13.79 -43.86
C ASP A 407 23.06 13.44 -44.09
N LEU A 408 22.19 13.97 -43.21
CA LEU A 408 20.92 14.57 -43.65
C LEU A 408 20.63 15.88 -42.89
N GLN A 409 21.18 16.98 -43.43
CA GLN A 409 20.65 18.33 -43.20
C GLN A 409 19.31 18.47 -43.94
N LEU A 410 18.23 18.82 -43.22
CA LEU A 410 17.00 19.32 -43.81
C LEU A 410 16.77 20.78 -43.41
N SER A 411 16.82 21.63 -44.43
CA SER A 411 16.57 23.07 -44.42
C SER A 411 15.10 23.42 -44.11
N PRO A 412 14.81 24.64 -43.61
CA PRO A 412 13.46 25.05 -43.24
C PRO A 412 12.66 25.60 -44.44
N SER A 413 11.42 25.11 -44.59
CA SER A 413 10.47 25.62 -45.58
C SER A 413 9.71 26.84 -45.05
N ARG A 414 10.01 28.01 -45.64
CA ARG A 414 9.13 29.18 -45.65
C ARG A 414 7.97 28.92 -46.60
N ASN A 415 6.72 29.13 -46.17
CA ASN A 415 5.75 29.74 -47.07
C ASN A 415 4.70 30.61 -46.37
N ARG A 416 4.65 31.86 -46.84
CA ARG A 416 3.63 32.87 -46.59
C ARG A 416 2.33 32.45 -47.27
N ARG A 417 1.18 32.71 -46.65
CA ARG A 417 0.02 33.30 -47.35
C ARG A 417 -0.88 34.05 -46.37
N ARG A 418 -0.91 35.37 -46.54
CA ARG A 418 -2.04 36.23 -46.16
C ARG A 418 -3.19 35.93 -47.12
N VAL A 419 -4.40 35.84 -46.59
CA VAL A 419 -5.64 36.15 -47.31
C VAL A 419 -6.44 37.09 -46.40
N ARG A 420 -7.13 38.02 -47.07
CA ARG A 420 -7.72 39.28 -46.59
C ARG A 420 -8.67 39.16 -45.42
#